data_AF-A0AAP0D1B9-F1
#
_entry.id   AF-A0AAP0D1B9-F1
#
_cell.length_a   1.000
_cell.length_b   1.000
_cell.length_c   1.000
_cell.angle_alpha   90.00
_cell.angle_beta   90.00
_cell.angle_gamma   90.00
#
_symmetry.space_group_name_H-M   'P 1'
#
loop_
_entity.id
_entity.type
_entity.pdbx_description
1 polymer ?
#
loop_
_entity_poly.entity_id
_entity_poly.type
_entity_poly.pdbx_seq_one_letter_code
_entity_poly.pdbx_strand_id
1 'polypeptide(L)'
;MPTNFLKSGHLSWILTFLAFVLYVSLLGCHCDATGFVRTEGANFIVNGSPFLFNGFNAYWMMNVATDPNERYKVTQVLKDAANAGLSVCRTWAFADGSVDKALQISPGVYDERVFQGLDFVVAEARKYDIQLILSFVNNYKDFGGRPQYVEWARSSGVQISSDDDFYINPIVKGYYKNHVKRVITRVNTITKIAYRDDTTIMAWELINEPRCQVDYSGRMVNAWVEEMGVFVKSLDQNHLLEIGMEGFYGDTMPERKQINPGYQVGTDFIGSNLLKEIDFATIHAYPDQWLSRQNEDSQMAFMKRWMSSHYEDSRTILKKPLVIAEFGKSSKDPGYNVNKRDSYMNAVYRNIYTEAKTGGTVGGGLVWQLLADGMGSYGDGYEIILSENPSTDGIILQQSHAMGTLSAGLLGTGSTQSVPVNHSHNRKGLRKIVP
;
A
#
# COMPACT_ATOMS: atom_id res chain seq x y z
N MET A 1 -0.37 71.61 26.52
CA MET A 1 -0.85 70.42 27.26
C MET A 1 -2.35 70.54 27.42
N PRO A 2 -3.13 69.44 27.42
CA PRO A 2 -3.33 68.46 26.35
C PRO A 2 -4.88 68.28 26.13
N THR A 3 -5.47 67.40 25.32
CA THR A 3 -5.15 66.03 24.92
C THR A 3 -6.04 65.65 23.72
N ASN A 4 -5.43 65.00 22.73
CA ASN A 4 -6.07 64.21 21.69
C ASN A 4 -6.79 62.99 22.30
N PHE A 5 -8.10 62.87 22.10
CA PHE A 5 -8.81 61.61 22.26
C PHE A 5 -9.97 61.60 21.27
N LEU A 6 -9.78 60.95 20.11
CA LEU A 6 -10.82 60.37 19.26
C LEU A 6 -10.19 59.86 17.95
N LYS A 7 -9.22 58.95 18.07
CA LYS A 7 -8.73 58.13 16.93
C LYS A 7 -8.48 56.66 17.31
N SER A 8 -9.02 56.19 18.43
CA SER A 8 -8.84 54.78 18.86
C SER A 8 -10.05 53.87 18.55
N GLY A 9 -11.24 54.43 18.30
CA GLY A 9 -12.46 53.64 18.09
C GLY A 9 -12.49 52.90 16.75
N HIS A 10 -12.30 53.61 15.63
CA HIS A 10 -12.45 53.01 14.31
C HIS A 10 -11.33 52.03 13.92
N LEU A 11 -10.12 52.21 14.46
CA LEU A 11 -9.01 51.29 14.21
C LEU A 11 -9.22 49.95 14.95
N SER A 12 -9.88 49.98 16.11
CA SER A 12 -10.15 48.79 16.91
C SER A 12 -11.12 47.85 16.19
N TRP A 13 -12.20 48.37 15.59
CA TRP A 13 -13.18 47.57 14.82
C TRP A 13 -12.60 46.96 13.55
N ILE A 14 -11.72 47.70 12.84
CA ILE A 14 -11.05 47.18 11.64
C ILE A 14 -10.04 46.09 12.01
N LEU A 15 -9.32 46.24 13.13
CA LEU A 15 -8.41 45.22 13.64
C LEU A 15 -9.15 43.97 14.16
N THR A 16 -10.33 44.12 14.79
CA THR A 16 -11.15 42.97 15.19
C THR A 16 -11.75 42.26 13.99
N PHE A 17 -12.19 43.00 12.96
CA PHE A 17 -12.73 42.41 11.73
C PHE A 17 -11.64 41.71 10.91
N LEU A 18 -10.43 42.28 10.80
CA LEU A 18 -9.27 41.62 10.17
C LEU A 18 -8.80 40.41 10.97
N ALA A 19 -8.81 40.47 12.31
CA ALA A 19 -8.49 39.31 13.14
C ALA A 19 -9.56 38.21 13.03
N PHE A 20 -10.83 38.56 12.87
CA PHE A 20 -11.92 37.60 12.62
C PHE A 20 -11.83 36.99 11.21
N VAL A 21 -11.51 37.78 10.18
CA VAL A 21 -11.30 37.26 8.81
C VAL A 21 -10.03 36.41 8.73
N LEU A 22 -8.95 36.76 9.44
CA LEU A 22 -7.77 35.90 9.61
C LEU A 22 -8.08 34.64 10.43
N TYR A 23 -8.93 34.72 11.46
CA TYR A 23 -9.37 33.56 12.24
C TYR A 23 -10.26 32.61 11.41
N VAL A 24 -11.11 33.15 10.54
CA VAL A 24 -11.94 32.37 9.60
C VAL A 24 -11.11 31.81 8.42
N SER A 25 -9.96 32.39 8.10
CA SER A 25 -8.99 31.80 7.16
C SER A 25 -7.92 30.92 7.82
N LEU A 26 -7.79 30.98 9.16
CA LEU A 26 -7.03 30.05 10.02
C LEU A 26 -7.87 28.86 10.52
N LEU A 27 -9.19 28.95 10.45
CA LEU A 27 -10.06 27.83 10.05
C LEU A 27 -9.84 27.57 8.55
N GLY A 28 -8.58 27.49 8.14
CA GLY A 28 -8.22 26.84 6.91
C GLY A 28 -8.99 25.54 6.92
N CYS A 29 -9.81 25.38 5.89
CA CYS A 29 -10.43 24.12 5.55
C CYS A 29 -9.38 23.05 5.87
N HIS A 30 -9.56 22.31 6.98
CA HIS A 30 -9.08 20.95 6.99
C HIS A 30 -9.82 20.40 5.79
N CYS A 31 -9.13 20.35 4.66
CA CYS A 31 -9.53 19.52 3.58
C CYS A 31 -9.33 18.14 4.17
N ASP A 32 -10.30 17.71 5.00
CA ASP A 32 -10.47 16.32 5.31
C ASP A 32 -10.37 15.67 3.94
N ALA A 33 -9.32 14.88 3.72
CA ALA A 33 -9.14 14.11 2.52
C ALA A 33 -10.24 13.03 2.50
N THR A 34 -11.48 13.47 2.30
CA THR A 34 -12.73 12.73 2.49
C THR A 34 -13.10 11.89 1.27
N GLY A 35 -12.13 11.67 0.38
CA GLY A 35 -12.32 10.88 -0.82
C GLY A 35 -11.65 9.52 -0.68
N PHE A 36 -12.31 8.48 -1.16
CA PHE A 36 -11.63 7.22 -1.45
C PHE A 36 -10.54 7.45 -2.50
N VAL A 37 -9.37 6.86 -2.27
CA VAL A 37 -8.35 6.74 -3.30
C VAL A 37 -8.90 5.85 -4.43
N ARG A 38 -8.75 6.29 -5.67
CA ARG A 38 -9.22 5.59 -6.87
C ARG A 38 -8.07 5.47 -7.88
N THR A 39 -8.31 4.71 -8.94
CA THR A 39 -7.44 4.70 -10.12
C THR A 39 -8.08 5.47 -11.27
N GLU A 40 -7.26 6.23 -11.99
CA GLU A 40 -7.60 6.79 -13.29
C GLU A 40 -6.53 6.36 -14.29
N GLY A 41 -6.87 5.35 -15.09
CA GLY A 41 -5.89 4.61 -15.87
C GLY A 41 -4.83 4.01 -14.95
N ALA A 42 -3.56 4.34 -15.21
CA ALA A 42 -2.43 3.80 -14.45
C ALA A 42 -1.99 4.69 -13.28
N ASN A 43 -2.78 5.70 -12.88
CA ASN A 43 -2.43 6.62 -11.78
C ASN A 43 -3.43 6.48 -10.63
N PHE A 44 -2.96 6.66 -9.40
CA PHE A 44 -3.87 6.89 -8.27
C PHE A 44 -4.35 8.33 -8.25
N ILE A 45 -5.60 8.51 -7.86
CA ILE A 45 -6.21 9.81 -7.63
C ILE A 45 -6.98 9.85 -6.32
N VAL A 46 -7.02 11.00 -5.68
CA VAL A 46 -7.91 11.29 -4.55
C VAL A 46 -8.51 12.67 -4.77
N ASN A 47 -9.84 12.78 -4.67
CA ASN A 47 -10.56 14.04 -4.92
C ASN A 47 -10.19 14.71 -6.27
N GLY A 48 -10.01 13.91 -7.32
CA GLY A 48 -9.63 14.38 -8.66
C GLY A 48 -8.17 14.84 -8.80
N SER A 49 -7.36 14.68 -7.75
CA SER A 49 -5.93 15.02 -7.77
C SER A 49 -5.07 13.77 -7.82
N PRO A 50 -3.95 13.75 -8.58
CA PRO A 50 -2.95 12.69 -8.50
C PRO A 50 -2.54 12.43 -7.05
N PHE A 51 -2.45 11.15 -6.69
CA PHE A 51 -2.05 10.69 -5.38
C PHE A 51 -0.77 9.86 -5.49
N LEU A 52 0.36 10.53 -5.29
CA LEU A 52 1.66 9.89 -5.12
C LEU A 52 2.05 9.91 -3.65
N PHE A 53 2.65 8.82 -3.17
CA PHE A 53 2.96 8.66 -1.75
C PHE A 53 4.33 8.06 -1.48
N ASN A 54 4.77 8.25 -0.24
CA ASN A 54 5.80 7.45 0.40
C ASN A 54 5.16 6.85 1.65
N GLY A 55 5.45 5.59 1.95
CA GLY A 55 4.79 4.89 3.04
C GLY A 55 5.66 3.84 3.72
N PHE A 56 5.03 3.02 4.56
CA PHE A 56 5.72 2.04 5.39
C PHE A 56 4.85 0.83 5.73
N ASN A 57 5.50 -0.23 6.20
CA ASN A 57 4.86 -1.40 6.78
C ASN A 57 4.97 -1.36 8.31
N ALA A 58 3.89 -1.75 8.99
CA ALA A 58 3.86 -1.96 10.44
C ALA A 58 2.85 -3.06 10.79
N TYR A 59 3.22 -4.31 10.53
CA TYR A 59 2.32 -5.48 10.64
C TYR A 59 1.75 -5.70 12.05
N TRP A 60 2.47 -5.24 13.08
CA TRP A 60 2.26 -5.52 14.50
C TRP A 60 1.14 -4.70 15.16
N MET A 61 0.64 -3.66 14.49
CA MET A 61 -0.17 -2.61 15.14
C MET A 61 -1.43 -3.14 15.81
N MET A 62 -2.17 -4.05 15.18
CA MET A 62 -3.39 -4.66 15.76
C MET A 62 -3.08 -5.41 17.07
N ASN A 63 -2.04 -6.25 17.06
CA ASN A 63 -1.66 -7.05 18.23
C ASN A 63 -1.14 -6.18 19.37
N VAL A 64 -0.41 -5.11 19.07
CA VAL A 64 0.05 -4.17 20.10
C VAL A 64 -1.11 -3.35 20.65
N ALA A 65 -2.00 -2.84 19.79
CA ALA A 65 -3.18 -2.06 20.19
C ALA A 65 -4.21 -2.85 21.03
N THR A 66 -4.13 -4.18 21.03
CA THR A 66 -4.95 -5.05 21.88
C THR A 66 -4.70 -4.79 23.37
N ASP A 67 -3.46 -4.47 23.75
CA ASP A 67 -3.12 -4.09 25.13
C ASP A 67 -3.22 -2.57 25.31
N PRO A 68 -4.15 -2.06 26.15
CA PRO A 68 -4.30 -0.63 26.39
C PRO A 68 -3.03 0.07 26.87
N ASN A 69 -2.14 -0.63 27.59
CA ASN A 69 -0.90 -0.06 28.10
C ASN A 69 0.18 0.08 27.02
N GLU A 70 0.06 -0.65 25.92
CA GLU A 70 1.02 -0.66 24.82
C GLU A 70 0.50 0.11 23.60
N ARG A 71 -0.80 0.40 23.56
CA ARG A 71 -1.50 1.08 22.47
C ARG A 71 -0.89 2.43 22.08
N TYR A 72 -0.24 3.12 23.02
CA TYR A 72 0.46 4.38 22.73
C TYR A 72 1.57 4.22 21.67
N LYS A 73 2.12 3.01 21.49
CA LYS A 73 3.13 2.72 20.46
C LYS A 73 2.57 2.83 19.04
N VAL A 74 1.29 2.49 18.85
CA VAL A 74 0.59 2.69 17.57
C VAL A 74 0.42 4.20 17.30
N THR A 75 -0.03 4.96 18.30
CA THR A 75 -0.09 6.43 18.21
C THR A 75 1.29 7.02 17.90
N GLN A 76 2.34 6.53 18.57
CA GLN A 76 3.70 7.01 18.37
C GLN A 76 4.18 6.77 16.93
N VAL A 77 4.13 5.52 16.43
CA VAL A 77 4.65 5.22 15.09
C VAL A 77 3.88 5.97 14.00
N LEU A 78 2.56 6.12 14.13
CA LEU A 78 1.75 6.89 13.17
C LEU A 78 2.08 8.38 13.21
N LYS A 79 2.29 8.93 14.40
CA LYS A 79 2.72 10.33 14.57
C LYS A 79 4.11 10.55 13.96
N ASP A 80 5.06 9.67 14.24
CA ASP A 80 6.43 9.78 13.75
C ASP A 80 6.47 9.63 12.22
N ALA A 81 5.70 8.68 11.68
CA ALA A 81 5.53 8.52 10.24
C ALA A 81 4.93 9.76 9.57
N ALA A 82 3.88 10.35 10.15
CA ALA A 82 3.28 11.58 9.63
C ALA A 82 4.26 12.77 9.68
N ASN A 83 5.07 12.88 10.72
CA ASN A 83 6.14 13.90 10.80
C ASN A 83 7.22 13.69 9.72
N ALA A 84 7.49 12.44 9.34
CA ALA A 84 8.37 12.09 8.21
C ALA A 84 7.67 12.20 6.83
N GLY A 85 6.43 12.69 6.79
CA GLY A 85 5.63 12.88 5.58
C GLY A 85 5.13 11.58 4.94
N LEU A 86 5.19 10.45 5.65
CA LEU A 86 4.63 9.19 5.18
C LEU A 86 3.10 9.24 5.24
N SER A 87 2.43 8.86 4.16
CA SER A 87 0.97 9.01 4.03
C SER A 87 0.22 7.70 3.79
N VAL A 88 0.92 6.57 3.62
CA VAL A 88 0.32 5.24 3.49
C VAL A 88 1.02 4.25 4.42
N CYS A 89 0.23 3.47 5.15
CA CYS A 89 0.69 2.37 5.98
C CYS A 89 0.06 1.05 5.54
N ARG A 90 0.88 0.03 5.34
CA ARG A 90 0.43 -1.35 5.12
C ARG A 90 0.54 -2.16 6.42
N THR A 91 -0.55 -2.83 6.80
CA THR A 91 -0.66 -3.56 8.07
C THR A 91 -1.67 -4.71 8.00
N TRP A 92 -1.61 -5.63 8.97
CA TRP A 92 -2.37 -6.89 8.92
C TRP A 92 -3.74 -6.75 9.58
N ALA A 93 -4.77 -7.16 8.85
CA ALA A 93 -6.11 -7.36 9.37
C ALA A 93 -6.38 -8.85 9.69
N PHE A 94 -5.30 -9.62 9.95
CA PHE A 94 -5.35 -11.02 10.33
C PHE A 94 -4.41 -11.33 11.50
N ALA A 95 -4.79 -12.33 12.27
CA ALA A 95 -3.95 -13.10 13.18
C ALA A 95 -4.75 -14.36 13.53
N ASP A 96 -4.35 -15.50 12.98
CA ASP A 96 -5.18 -16.71 12.94
C ASP A 96 -4.68 -17.80 13.90
N GLY A 97 -5.62 -18.51 14.52
CA GLY A 97 -5.36 -19.71 15.29
C GLY A 97 -5.05 -19.44 16.76
N SER A 98 -4.10 -20.20 17.31
CA SER A 98 -3.74 -20.17 18.72
C SER A 98 -2.53 -19.30 19.03
N VAL A 99 -2.22 -18.33 18.16
CA VAL A 99 -1.17 -17.33 18.43
C VAL A 99 -1.60 -16.39 19.56
N ASP A 100 -0.62 -15.86 20.32
CA ASP A 100 -0.93 -14.81 21.29
C ASP A 100 -1.60 -13.63 20.57
N LYS A 101 -2.75 -13.19 21.10
CA LYS A 101 -3.60 -12.15 20.51
C LYS A 101 -4.08 -12.47 19.08
N ALA A 102 -4.52 -13.71 18.83
CA ALA A 102 -5.21 -14.07 17.60
C ALA A 102 -6.50 -13.23 17.42
N LEU A 103 -6.66 -12.65 16.23
CA LEU A 103 -7.90 -12.01 15.80
C LEU A 103 -8.98 -13.07 15.55
N GLN A 104 -8.66 -14.10 14.76
CA GLN A 104 -9.56 -15.20 14.44
C GLN A 104 -9.06 -16.48 15.12
N ILE A 105 -9.69 -16.84 16.22
CA ILE A 105 -9.28 -17.96 17.09
C ILE A 105 -9.56 -19.31 16.39
N SER A 106 -10.69 -19.40 15.71
CA SER A 106 -11.11 -20.53 14.87
C SER A 106 -12.02 -20.01 13.76
N PRO A 107 -12.36 -20.80 12.72
CA PRO A 107 -13.11 -20.29 11.57
C PRO A 107 -14.41 -19.57 11.98
N GLY A 108 -14.48 -18.26 11.74
CA GLY A 108 -15.65 -17.45 12.07
C GLY A 108 -15.78 -17.00 13.54
N VAL A 109 -14.83 -17.34 14.41
CA VAL A 109 -14.81 -16.95 15.83
C VAL A 109 -13.68 -15.96 16.08
N TYR A 110 -14.03 -14.79 16.61
CA TYR A 110 -13.13 -13.64 16.74
C TYR A 110 -12.90 -13.23 18.19
N ASP A 111 -11.66 -12.83 18.53
CA ASP A 111 -11.40 -12.07 19.75
C ASP A 111 -11.77 -10.60 19.52
N GLU A 112 -12.87 -10.16 20.13
CA GLU A 112 -13.36 -8.79 20.02
C GLU A 112 -12.35 -7.75 20.54
N ARG A 113 -11.48 -8.11 21.49
CA ARG A 113 -10.45 -7.19 22.01
C ARG A 113 -9.38 -6.91 20.96
N VAL A 114 -9.00 -7.93 20.20
CA VAL A 114 -8.03 -7.80 19.09
C VAL A 114 -8.67 -7.02 17.94
N PHE A 115 -9.94 -7.28 17.63
CA PHE A 115 -10.68 -6.50 16.64
C PHE A 115 -10.79 -5.02 17.01
N GLN A 116 -11.01 -4.71 18.29
CA GLN A 116 -10.97 -3.34 18.79
C GLN A 116 -9.56 -2.72 18.75
N GLY A 117 -8.52 -3.56 18.77
CA GLY A 117 -7.15 -3.15 18.45
C GLY A 117 -7.06 -2.62 17.02
N LEU A 118 -7.60 -3.35 16.04
CA LEU A 118 -7.66 -2.88 14.64
C LEU A 118 -8.55 -1.64 14.48
N ASP A 119 -9.68 -1.56 15.21
CA ASP A 119 -10.53 -0.36 15.23
C ASP A 119 -9.72 0.88 15.67
N PHE A 120 -8.85 0.72 16.68
CA PHE A 120 -7.97 1.77 17.14
C PHE A 120 -6.93 2.16 16.09
N VAL A 121 -6.32 1.19 15.39
CA VAL A 121 -5.37 1.47 14.30
C VAL A 121 -6.02 2.33 13.22
N VAL A 122 -7.24 1.97 12.77
CA VAL A 122 -7.98 2.75 11.76
C VAL A 122 -8.33 4.14 12.28
N ALA A 123 -8.80 4.26 13.54
CA ALA A 123 -9.16 5.54 14.13
C ALA A 123 -7.94 6.47 14.30
N GLU A 124 -6.79 5.91 14.69
CA GLU A 124 -5.57 6.69 14.92
C GLU A 124 -4.88 7.07 13.60
N ALA A 125 -4.90 6.18 12.59
CA ALA A 125 -4.40 6.50 11.25
C ALA A 125 -5.17 7.69 10.63
N ARG A 126 -6.51 7.73 10.83
CA ARG A 126 -7.35 8.87 10.44
C ARG A 126 -6.86 10.20 11.04
N LYS A 127 -6.52 10.20 12.32
CA LYS A 127 -6.08 11.40 13.05
C LYS A 127 -4.75 11.96 12.54
N TYR A 128 -3.94 11.13 11.89
CA TYR A 128 -2.65 11.50 11.33
C TYR A 128 -2.65 11.54 9.80
N ASP A 129 -3.82 11.51 9.16
CA ASP A 129 -3.99 11.52 7.71
C ASP A 129 -3.20 10.41 6.97
N ILE A 130 -3.07 9.25 7.62
CA ILE A 130 -2.41 8.07 7.05
C ILE A 130 -3.47 7.12 6.48
N GLN A 131 -3.34 6.79 5.21
CA GLN A 131 -4.15 5.80 4.52
C GLN A 131 -3.68 4.38 4.81
N LEU A 132 -4.60 3.42 4.91
CA LEU A 132 -4.29 2.03 5.25
C LEU A 132 -4.44 1.06 4.07
N ILE A 133 -3.46 0.19 3.89
CA ILE A 133 -3.59 -1.05 3.10
C ILE A 133 -3.71 -2.21 4.09
N LEU A 134 -4.83 -2.93 4.02
CA LEU A 134 -5.17 -3.98 4.99
C LEU A 134 -5.14 -5.37 4.33
N SER A 135 -4.18 -6.20 4.75
CA SER A 135 -4.05 -7.59 4.30
C SER A 135 -4.97 -8.53 5.06
N PHE A 136 -5.66 -9.43 4.35
CA PHE A 136 -6.63 -10.36 4.91
C PHE A 136 -6.03 -11.68 5.40
N VAL A 137 -4.87 -12.09 4.91
CA VAL A 137 -4.24 -13.36 5.32
C VAL A 137 -2.76 -13.37 4.94
N ASN A 138 -1.96 -14.18 5.64
CA ASN A 138 -0.57 -14.44 5.27
C ASN A 138 -0.43 -15.69 4.40
N ASN A 139 0.53 -15.72 3.48
CA ASN A 139 1.00 -16.98 2.90
C ASN A 139 1.79 -17.84 3.91
N TYR A 140 2.57 -17.19 4.77
CA TYR A 140 3.41 -17.86 5.77
C TYR A 140 2.63 -18.22 7.04
N LYS A 141 3.26 -19.03 7.91
CA LYS A 141 2.70 -19.46 9.19
C LYS A 141 2.69 -18.36 10.27
N ASP A 142 3.43 -17.29 10.05
CA ASP A 142 3.52 -16.15 10.98
C ASP A 142 2.14 -15.53 11.13
N PHE A 143 1.65 -15.53 12.38
CA PHE A 143 0.26 -15.18 12.73
C PHE A 143 -0.78 -16.08 12.05
N GLY A 144 -0.46 -17.36 11.88
CA GLY A 144 -1.35 -18.42 11.39
C GLY A 144 -1.29 -18.56 9.88
N GLY A 145 -1.86 -17.58 9.16
CA GLY A 145 -1.88 -17.54 7.71
C GLY A 145 -2.50 -18.77 7.04
N ARG A 146 -2.19 -18.96 5.77
CA ARG A 146 -2.68 -20.05 4.94
C ARG A 146 -2.50 -21.45 5.55
N PRO A 147 -1.37 -21.80 6.18
CA PRO A 147 -1.21 -23.07 6.88
C PRO A 147 -2.26 -23.28 7.99
N GLN A 148 -2.64 -22.23 8.70
CA GLN A 148 -3.66 -22.31 9.75
C GLN A 148 -5.06 -22.58 9.20
N TYR A 149 -5.40 -22.02 8.04
CA TYR A 149 -6.69 -22.24 7.38
C TYR A 149 -6.87 -23.69 6.92
N VAL A 150 -5.82 -24.30 6.35
CA VAL A 150 -5.87 -25.71 5.96
C VAL A 150 -5.83 -26.63 7.19
N GLU A 151 -5.15 -26.23 8.28
CA GLU A 151 -5.16 -26.98 9.54
C GLU A 151 -6.54 -26.99 10.18
N TRP A 152 -7.27 -25.87 10.18
CA TRP A 152 -8.65 -25.86 10.65
C TRP A 152 -9.55 -26.81 9.86
N ALA A 153 -9.38 -26.86 8.53
CA ALA A 153 -10.11 -27.80 7.70
C ALA A 153 -9.74 -29.26 8.02
N ARG A 154 -8.44 -29.56 8.14
CA ARG A 154 -7.92 -30.88 8.52
C ARG A 154 -8.48 -31.35 9.87
N SER A 155 -8.42 -30.48 10.88
CA SER A 155 -8.98 -30.73 12.21
C SER A 155 -10.50 -30.94 12.21
N SER A 156 -11.22 -30.42 11.21
CA SER A 156 -12.66 -30.68 11.00
C SER A 156 -12.97 -31.93 10.16
N GLY A 157 -11.96 -32.72 9.80
CA GLY A 157 -12.11 -33.97 9.03
C GLY A 157 -12.06 -33.80 7.50
N VAL A 158 -11.74 -32.60 7.00
CA VAL A 158 -11.54 -32.36 5.56
C VAL A 158 -10.21 -32.98 5.12
N GLN A 159 -10.22 -33.69 3.99
CA GLN A 159 -8.99 -34.21 3.38
C GLN A 159 -8.19 -33.04 2.79
N ILE A 160 -6.97 -32.85 3.30
CA ILE A 160 -6.04 -31.79 2.89
C ILE A 160 -4.72 -32.43 2.51
N SER A 161 -4.25 -32.16 1.30
CA SER A 161 -3.01 -32.72 0.75
C SER A 161 -1.80 -31.83 1.01
N SER A 162 -2.00 -30.51 1.01
CA SER A 162 -0.93 -29.51 1.20
C SER A 162 -1.50 -28.17 1.65
N ASP A 163 -0.64 -27.21 1.98
CA ASP A 163 -1.04 -25.82 2.24
C ASP A 163 -1.62 -25.14 0.99
N ASP A 164 -1.31 -25.64 -0.21
CA ASP A 164 -1.87 -25.15 -1.48
C ASP A 164 -3.35 -25.50 -1.67
N ASP A 165 -3.89 -26.42 -0.87
CA ASP A 165 -5.33 -26.70 -0.84
C ASP A 165 -6.15 -25.48 -0.41
N PHE A 166 -5.53 -24.47 0.22
CA PHE A 166 -6.17 -23.18 0.47
C PHE A 166 -6.72 -22.52 -0.80
N TYR A 167 -6.05 -22.69 -1.94
CA TYR A 167 -6.47 -22.06 -3.19
C TYR A 167 -7.62 -22.80 -3.88
N ILE A 168 -7.84 -24.08 -3.56
CA ILE A 168 -8.77 -24.93 -4.32
C ILE A 168 -9.88 -25.54 -3.48
N ASN A 169 -9.63 -25.82 -2.20
CA ASN A 169 -10.58 -26.51 -1.34
C ASN A 169 -11.77 -25.59 -1.01
N PRO A 170 -13.02 -25.98 -1.33
CA PRO A 170 -14.17 -25.11 -1.17
C PRO A 170 -14.47 -24.75 0.30
N ILE A 171 -14.15 -25.64 1.25
CA ILE A 171 -14.33 -25.36 2.68
C ILE A 171 -13.32 -24.31 3.14
N VAL A 172 -12.05 -24.48 2.77
CA VAL A 172 -10.98 -23.53 3.14
C VAL A 172 -11.24 -22.14 2.52
N LYS A 173 -11.62 -22.09 1.25
CA LYS A 173 -12.06 -20.85 0.60
C LYS A 173 -13.27 -20.23 1.30
N GLY A 174 -14.19 -21.04 1.81
CA GLY A 174 -15.32 -20.59 2.61
C GLY A 174 -14.89 -19.91 3.92
N TYR A 175 -13.91 -20.46 4.63
CA TYR A 175 -13.34 -19.84 5.83
C TYR A 175 -12.73 -18.46 5.51
N TYR A 176 -11.94 -18.37 4.43
CA TYR A 176 -11.36 -17.09 3.99
C TYR A 176 -12.44 -16.05 3.64
N LYS A 177 -13.45 -16.43 2.84
CA LYS A 177 -14.57 -15.53 2.49
C LYS A 177 -15.34 -15.04 3.71
N ASN A 178 -15.53 -15.89 4.72
CA ASN A 178 -16.15 -15.49 5.99
C ASN A 178 -15.30 -14.44 6.72
N HIS A 179 -13.98 -14.60 6.72
CA HIS A 179 -13.06 -13.62 7.29
C HIS A 179 -13.09 -12.28 6.58
N VAL A 180 -12.91 -12.28 5.26
CA VAL A 180 -13.02 -11.08 4.41
C VAL A 180 -14.33 -10.34 4.66
N LYS A 181 -15.46 -11.06 4.65
CA LYS A 181 -16.76 -10.45 4.93
C LYS A 181 -16.81 -9.82 6.31
N ARG A 182 -16.28 -10.49 7.32
CA ARG A 182 -16.27 -9.98 8.70
C ARG A 182 -15.44 -8.70 8.85
N VAL A 183 -14.28 -8.61 8.20
CA VAL A 183 -13.42 -7.42 8.22
C VAL A 183 -14.07 -6.27 7.46
N ILE A 184 -14.47 -6.48 6.19
CA ILE A 184 -15.05 -5.42 5.34
C ILE A 184 -16.33 -4.82 5.96
N THR A 185 -17.16 -5.66 6.59
CA THR A 185 -18.44 -5.21 7.19
C THR A 185 -18.32 -4.80 8.66
N ARG A 186 -17.12 -4.81 9.24
CA ARG A 186 -16.89 -4.37 10.62
C ARG A 186 -17.29 -2.90 10.77
N VAL A 187 -18.14 -2.62 11.76
CA VAL A 187 -18.39 -1.24 12.21
C VAL A 187 -17.37 -0.91 13.28
N ASN A 188 -16.51 0.08 12.99
CA ASN A 188 -15.46 0.52 13.89
C ASN A 188 -16.08 0.99 15.21
N THR A 189 -15.63 0.43 16.34
CA THR A 189 -16.19 0.77 17.65
C THR A 189 -15.86 2.18 18.14
N ILE A 190 -14.87 2.85 17.55
CA ILE A 190 -14.44 4.21 17.88
C ILE A 190 -15.10 5.22 16.93
N THR A 191 -14.87 5.06 15.62
CA THR A 191 -15.34 6.04 14.61
C THR A 191 -16.81 5.86 14.25
N LYS A 192 -17.39 4.68 14.55
CA LYS A 192 -18.75 4.26 14.19
C LYS A 192 -18.99 4.14 12.69
N ILE A 193 -17.94 4.12 11.88
CA ILE A 193 -17.97 3.95 10.44
C ILE A 193 -17.69 2.47 10.11
N ALA A 194 -18.43 1.90 9.16
CA ALA A 194 -18.10 0.57 8.67
C ALA A 194 -16.80 0.64 7.84
N TYR A 195 -15.92 -0.36 7.94
CA TYR A 195 -14.62 -0.29 7.27
C TYR A 195 -14.74 -0.07 5.75
N ARG A 196 -15.69 -0.73 5.08
CA ARG A 196 -16.01 -0.51 3.66
C ARG A 196 -16.45 0.92 3.29
N ASP A 197 -16.85 1.70 4.28
CA ASP A 197 -17.33 3.08 4.14
C ASP A 197 -16.30 4.09 4.69
N ASP A 198 -15.14 3.62 5.15
CA ASP A 198 -14.13 4.42 5.84
C ASP A 198 -12.99 4.83 4.91
N THR A 199 -12.95 6.12 4.52
CA THR A 199 -11.93 6.68 3.60
C THR A 199 -10.50 6.71 4.16
N THR A 200 -10.27 6.27 5.40
CA THR A 200 -8.93 6.04 5.95
C THR A 200 -8.31 4.76 5.41
N ILE A 201 -9.11 3.83 4.88
CA ILE A 201 -8.61 2.66 4.18
C ILE A 201 -8.42 3.05 2.70
N MET A 202 -7.25 2.80 2.15
CA MET A 202 -6.95 2.99 0.73
C MET A 202 -7.29 1.74 -0.06
N ALA A 203 -6.86 0.57 0.46
CA ALA A 203 -6.99 -0.68 -0.27
C ALA A 203 -7.12 -1.90 0.64
N TRP A 204 -7.74 -2.93 0.09
CA TRP A 204 -7.69 -4.29 0.59
C TRP A 204 -6.56 -5.05 -0.12
N GLU A 205 -5.86 -5.90 0.62
CA GLU A 205 -4.89 -6.86 0.09
C GLU A 205 -5.41 -8.29 0.29
N LEU A 206 -5.48 -9.07 -0.79
CA LEU A 206 -6.02 -10.43 -0.74
C LEU A 206 -5.21 -11.35 0.17
N ILE A 207 -3.89 -11.35 0.04
CA ILE A 207 -2.97 -12.24 0.74
C ILE A 207 -1.53 -11.71 0.67
N ASN A 208 -0.83 -11.65 1.81
CA ASN A 208 0.59 -11.33 1.83
C ASN A 208 1.42 -12.45 1.17
N GLU A 209 2.19 -12.11 0.14
CA GLU A 209 3.18 -12.93 -0.56
C GLU A 209 2.68 -14.34 -0.96
N PRO A 210 1.60 -14.48 -1.74
CA PRO A 210 1.08 -15.79 -2.12
C PRO A 210 2.14 -16.61 -2.85
N ARG A 211 2.30 -17.87 -2.46
CA ARG A 211 3.11 -18.86 -3.19
C ARG A 211 2.33 -20.16 -3.37
N CYS A 212 2.63 -20.89 -4.43
CA CYS A 212 2.08 -22.20 -4.76
C CYS A 212 3.20 -23.14 -5.22
N GLN A 213 3.34 -24.28 -4.55
CA GLN A 213 4.39 -25.27 -4.80
C GLN A 213 3.88 -26.45 -5.64
N VAL A 214 2.58 -26.67 -5.70
CA VAL A 214 1.95 -27.72 -6.53
C VAL A 214 1.65 -27.27 -7.96
N ASP A 215 1.63 -25.95 -8.24
CA ASP A 215 1.43 -25.40 -9.58
C ASP A 215 2.34 -24.18 -9.86
N TYR A 216 3.48 -24.43 -10.50
CA TYR A 216 4.43 -23.37 -10.89
C TYR A 216 3.99 -22.54 -12.11
N SER A 217 2.86 -22.86 -12.76
CA SER A 217 2.35 -22.07 -13.88
C SER A 217 1.71 -20.76 -13.46
N GLY A 218 1.29 -20.65 -12.19
CA GLY A 218 0.53 -19.53 -11.65
C GLY A 218 -0.99 -19.62 -11.87
N ARG A 219 -1.48 -20.62 -12.62
CA ARG A 219 -2.92 -20.76 -12.91
C ARG A 219 -3.76 -20.99 -11.66
N MET A 220 -3.28 -21.80 -10.72
CA MET A 220 -4.00 -22.07 -9.47
C MET A 220 -4.22 -20.79 -8.65
N VAL A 221 -3.16 -20.00 -8.46
CA VAL A 221 -3.26 -18.71 -7.73
C VAL A 221 -4.13 -17.74 -8.51
N ASN A 222 -3.95 -17.63 -9.83
CA ASN A 222 -4.75 -16.72 -10.67
C ASN A 222 -6.26 -17.03 -10.58
N ALA A 223 -6.66 -18.31 -10.64
CA ALA A 223 -8.06 -18.71 -10.51
C ALA A 223 -8.63 -18.39 -9.11
N TRP A 224 -7.81 -18.53 -8.06
CA TRP A 224 -8.21 -18.12 -6.71
C TRP A 224 -8.36 -16.60 -6.60
N VAL A 225 -7.43 -15.82 -7.17
CA VAL A 225 -7.49 -14.35 -7.19
C VAL A 225 -8.74 -13.87 -7.91
N GLU A 226 -9.10 -14.46 -9.06
CA GLU A 226 -10.34 -14.14 -9.78
C GLU A 226 -11.57 -14.36 -8.90
N GLU A 227 -11.66 -15.52 -8.25
CA GLU A 227 -12.80 -15.85 -7.37
C GLU A 227 -12.90 -14.92 -6.15
N MET A 228 -11.77 -14.65 -5.48
CA MET A 228 -11.75 -13.82 -4.28
C MET A 228 -11.90 -12.34 -4.61
N GLY A 229 -11.35 -11.88 -5.72
CA GLY A 229 -11.52 -10.51 -6.21
C GLY A 229 -12.98 -10.19 -6.46
N VAL A 230 -13.70 -11.08 -7.16
CA VAL A 230 -15.15 -10.92 -7.40
C VAL A 230 -15.90 -10.87 -6.08
N PHE A 231 -15.54 -11.72 -5.13
CA PHE A 231 -16.17 -11.76 -3.82
C PHE A 231 -15.94 -10.46 -3.02
N VAL A 232 -14.71 -9.97 -2.93
CA VAL A 232 -14.39 -8.70 -2.25
C VAL A 232 -15.15 -7.54 -2.89
N LYS A 233 -15.10 -7.41 -4.22
CA LYS A 233 -15.80 -6.33 -4.95
C LYS A 233 -17.32 -6.40 -4.85
N SER A 234 -17.88 -7.58 -4.54
CA SER A 234 -19.33 -7.71 -4.25
C SER A 234 -19.72 -7.15 -2.87
N LEU A 235 -18.77 -7.06 -1.93
CA LEU A 235 -18.98 -6.53 -0.59
C LEU A 235 -18.64 -5.03 -0.50
N ASP A 236 -17.69 -4.58 -1.31
CA ASP A 236 -17.13 -3.23 -1.30
C ASP A 236 -16.74 -2.77 -2.71
N GLN A 237 -17.36 -1.68 -3.17
CA GLN A 237 -17.07 -1.03 -4.46
C GLN A 237 -16.38 0.34 -4.29
N ASN A 238 -16.09 0.73 -3.05
CA ASN A 238 -15.46 2.01 -2.73
C ASN A 238 -13.93 1.87 -2.76
N HIS A 239 -13.40 0.84 -2.11
CA HIS A 239 -11.96 0.65 -1.93
C HIS A 239 -11.28 -0.03 -3.12
N LEU A 240 -9.99 0.28 -3.25
CA LEU A 240 -9.09 -0.43 -4.14
C LEU A 240 -8.84 -1.87 -3.63
N LEU A 241 -8.48 -2.76 -4.53
CA LEU A 241 -8.10 -4.12 -4.26
C LEU A 241 -6.80 -4.45 -4.97
N GLU A 242 -5.87 -5.05 -4.25
CA GLU A 242 -4.65 -5.62 -4.79
C GLU A 242 -4.40 -7.01 -4.19
N ILE A 243 -3.41 -7.73 -4.71
CA ILE A 243 -3.22 -9.15 -4.43
C ILE A 243 -2.33 -9.38 -3.21
N GLY A 244 -1.25 -8.62 -3.07
CA GLY A 244 -0.14 -8.79 -2.13
C GLY A 244 1.03 -9.56 -2.71
N MET A 245 1.25 -9.45 -4.03
CA MET A 245 2.28 -10.23 -4.72
C MET A 245 3.69 -9.66 -4.51
N GLU A 246 4.65 -10.56 -4.33
CA GLU A 246 6.07 -10.19 -4.39
C GLU A 246 6.50 -9.74 -5.79
N GLY A 247 5.79 -10.19 -6.84
CA GLY A 247 6.03 -9.80 -8.24
C GLY A 247 6.56 -10.90 -9.16
N PHE A 248 6.68 -12.15 -8.72
CA PHE A 248 7.24 -13.21 -9.58
C PHE A 248 6.44 -13.41 -10.88
N TYR A 249 7.17 -13.45 -12.00
CA TYR A 249 6.59 -13.74 -13.31
C TYR A 249 6.28 -15.23 -13.49
N GLY A 250 5.14 -15.52 -14.11
CA GLY A 250 4.61 -16.86 -14.37
C GLY A 250 4.56 -17.21 -15.86
N ASP A 251 3.63 -18.09 -16.24
CA ASP A 251 3.54 -18.64 -17.60
C ASP A 251 2.88 -17.71 -18.62
N THR A 252 2.19 -16.64 -18.19
CA THR A 252 1.56 -15.68 -19.12
C THR A 252 2.58 -15.00 -20.02
N MET A 253 3.78 -14.72 -19.49
CA MET A 253 4.92 -14.18 -20.25
C MET A 253 6.20 -14.92 -19.87
N PRO A 254 6.45 -16.12 -20.43
CA PRO A 254 7.55 -16.98 -20.03
C PRO A 254 8.94 -16.33 -20.14
N GLU A 255 9.13 -15.42 -21.10
CA GLU A 255 10.36 -14.65 -21.29
C GLU A 255 10.64 -13.67 -20.15
N ARG A 256 9.63 -13.23 -19.41
CA ARG A 256 9.80 -12.37 -18.22
C ARG A 256 10.31 -13.16 -17.01
N LYS A 257 10.19 -14.50 -16.99
CA LYS A 257 10.71 -15.34 -15.88
C LYS A 257 12.22 -15.21 -15.64
N GLN A 258 12.99 -14.81 -16.65
CA GLN A 258 14.43 -14.55 -16.48
C GLN A 258 14.72 -13.36 -15.55
N ILE A 259 13.72 -12.54 -15.24
CA ILE A 259 13.81 -11.41 -14.31
C ILE A 259 13.67 -11.89 -12.85
N ASN A 260 13.05 -13.05 -12.62
CA ASN A 260 12.96 -13.67 -11.30
C ASN A 260 14.37 -13.98 -10.74
N PRO A 261 14.53 -14.08 -9.41
CA PRO A 261 15.83 -14.35 -8.75
C PRO A 261 16.43 -15.76 -9.01
N GLY A 262 16.01 -16.46 -10.08
CA GLY A 262 16.51 -17.77 -10.47
C GLY A 262 15.63 -18.95 -10.01
N TYR A 263 14.45 -18.68 -9.44
CA TYR A 263 13.47 -19.68 -9.05
C TYR A 263 12.05 -19.19 -9.29
N GLN A 264 11.07 -20.10 -9.17
CA GLN A 264 9.64 -19.82 -9.32
C GLN A 264 8.92 -20.07 -7.99
N VAL A 265 7.78 -19.41 -7.81
CA VAL A 265 6.97 -19.51 -6.59
C VAL A 265 5.49 -19.82 -6.86
N GLY A 266 5.13 -20.14 -8.11
CA GLY A 266 3.76 -20.49 -8.49
C GLY A 266 2.78 -19.32 -8.52
N THR A 267 3.27 -18.10 -8.75
CA THR A 267 2.47 -16.93 -9.09
C THR A 267 2.75 -16.45 -10.51
N ASP A 268 1.86 -15.61 -11.00
CA ASP A 268 1.98 -14.98 -12.32
C ASP A 268 1.61 -13.50 -12.21
N PHE A 269 2.62 -12.64 -12.09
CA PHE A 269 2.45 -11.19 -11.98
C PHE A 269 1.57 -10.61 -13.10
N ILE A 270 1.78 -11.01 -14.35
CA ILE A 270 1.04 -10.44 -15.48
C ILE A 270 -0.39 -10.96 -15.50
N GLY A 271 -0.56 -12.29 -15.48
CA GLY A 271 -1.89 -12.91 -15.58
C GLY A 271 -2.82 -12.45 -14.45
N SER A 272 -2.31 -12.41 -13.22
CA SER A 272 -3.11 -12.10 -12.04
C SER A 272 -3.47 -10.62 -11.94
N ASN A 273 -2.54 -9.72 -12.30
CA ASN A 273 -2.83 -8.28 -12.29
C ASN A 273 -3.61 -7.80 -13.53
N LEU A 274 -3.88 -8.65 -14.53
CA LEU A 274 -4.80 -8.32 -15.63
C LEU A 274 -6.28 -8.49 -15.25
N LEU A 275 -6.59 -9.23 -14.17
CA LEU A 275 -7.95 -9.41 -13.68
C LEU A 275 -8.61 -8.06 -13.37
N LYS A 276 -9.86 -7.88 -13.78
CA LYS A 276 -10.55 -6.57 -13.70
C LYS A 276 -10.82 -6.11 -12.27
N GLU A 277 -10.89 -7.05 -11.33
CA GLU A 277 -11.14 -6.79 -9.91
C GLU A 277 -9.90 -6.24 -9.18
N ILE A 278 -8.70 -6.44 -9.73
CA ILE A 278 -7.45 -5.96 -9.18
C ILE A 278 -7.18 -4.55 -9.73
N ASP A 279 -7.11 -3.55 -8.88
CA ASP A 279 -7.01 -2.15 -9.32
C ASP A 279 -5.57 -1.68 -9.52
N PHE A 280 -4.62 -2.25 -8.78
CA PHE A 280 -3.20 -1.95 -8.90
C PHE A 280 -2.33 -3.16 -8.57
N ALA A 281 -1.09 -3.12 -9.06
CA ALA A 281 -0.12 -4.18 -8.87
C ALA A 281 0.87 -3.82 -7.75
N THR A 282 1.35 -4.84 -7.06
CA THR A 282 2.38 -4.74 -6.03
C THR A 282 3.61 -5.56 -6.42
N ILE A 283 4.78 -5.09 -5.99
CA ILE A 283 6.01 -5.87 -5.93
C ILE A 283 6.67 -5.71 -4.57
N HIS A 284 7.32 -6.77 -4.10
CA HIS A 284 8.24 -6.74 -2.98
C HIS A 284 9.66 -6.90 -3.51
N ALA A 285 10.66 -6.55 -2.71
CA ALA A 285 12.04 -6.80 -3.08
C ALA A 285 12.95 -6.99 -1.86
N TYR A 286 13.46 -8.21 -1.73
CA TYR A 286 14.49 -8.58 -0.74
C TYR A 286 15.72 -9.20 -1.40
N PRO A 287 16.53 -8.43 -2.15
CA PRO A 287 17.70 -8.95 -2.84
C PRO A 287 18.74 -9.57 -1.90
N ASP A 288 18.85 -9.08 -0.67
CA ASP A 288 19.70 -9.62 0.40
C ASP A 288 19.28 -11.05 0.79
N GLN A 289 17.98 -11.35 0.79
CA GLN A 289 17.46 -12.70 1.02
C GLN A 289 17.53 -13.57 -0.23
N TRP A 290 16.97 -13.08 -1.35
CA TRP A 290 16.80 -13.85 -2.58
C TRP A 290 18.13 -14.16 -3.27
N LEU A 291 19.11 -13.27 -3.13
CA LEU A 291 20.44 -13.36 -3.72
C LEU A 291 21.53 -13.31 -2.63
N SER A 292 21.29 -13.98 -1.50
CA SER A 292 22.19 -14.02 -0.32
C SER A 292 23.63 -14.47 -0.61
N ARG A 293 23.87 -15.13 -1.75
CA ARG A 293 25.20 -15.55 -2.20
C ARG A 293 25.90 -14.56 -3.12
N GLN A 294 25.24 -13.47 -3.50
CA GLN A 294 25.76 -12.44 -4.40
C GLN A 294 26.26 -11.23 -3.60
N ASN A 295 27.15 -10.44 -4.20
CA ASN A 295 27.62 -9.19 -3.60
C ASN A 295 26.57 -8.06 -3.71
N GLU A 296 26.77 -6.98 -2.94
CA GLU A 296 25.83 -5.85 -2.86
C GLU A 296 25.60 -5.17 -4.22
N ASP A 297 26.62 -5.10 -5.08
CA ASP A 297 26.49 -4.52 -6.44
C ASP A 297 25.55 -5.35 -7.31
N SER A 298 25.67 -6.68 -7.23
CA SER A 298 24.83 -7.62 -7.98
C SER A 298 23.39 -7.64 -7.45
N GLN A 299 23.22 -7.55 -6.13
CA GLN A 299 21.92 -7.38 -5.48
C GLN A 299 21.23 -6.07 -5.90
N MET A 300 21.98 -4.96 -5.94
CA MET A 300 21.46 -3.66 -6.39
C MET A 300 21.17 -3.64 -7.90
N ALA A 301 21.99 -4.31 -8.72
CA ALA A 301 21.72 -4.46 -10.14
C ALA A 301 20.46 -5.29 -10.39
N PHE A 302 20.21 -6.33 -9.58
CA PHE A 302 18.94 -7.05 -9.58
C PHE A 302 17.78 -6.13 -9.18
N MET A 303 17.88 -5.39 -8.07
CA MET A 303 16.82 -4.48 -7.61
C MET A 303 16.40 -3.48 -8.69
N LYS A 304 17.38 -2.85 -9.36
CA LYS A 304 17.11 -1.92 -10.46
C LYS A 304 16.36 -2.60 -11.62
N ARG A 305 16.82 -3.78 -12.05
CA ARG A 305 16.18 -4.56 -13.13
C ARG A 305 14.78 -5.01 -12.75
N TRP A 306 14.60 -5.43 -11.50
CA TRP A 306 13.34 -5.85 -10.93
C TRP A 306 12.32 -4.72 -11.01
N MET A 307 12.64 -3.55 -10.44
CA MET A 307 11.76 -2.37 -10.49
C MET A 307 11.46 -1.94 -11.93
N SER A 308 12.49 -1.77 -12.77
CA SER A 308 12.30 -1.23 -14.12
C SER A 308 11.44 -2.13 -15.01
N SER A 309 11.54 -3.45 -14.85
CA SER A 309 10.75 -4.39 -15.65
C SER A 309 9.29 -4.39 -15.23
N HIS A 310 9.01 -4.38 -13.92
CA HIS A 310 7.64 -4.31 -13.43
C HIS A 310 7.00 -2.97 -13.72
N TYR A 311 7.76 -1.88 -13.67
CA TYR A 311 7.32 -0.56 -14.11
C TYR A 311 6.92 -0.59 -15.60
N GLU A 312 7.77 -1.15 -16.47
CA GLU A 312 7.48 -1.26 -17.91
C GLU A 312 6.20 -2.06 -18.15
N ASP A 313 6.04 -3.21 -17.51
CA ASP A 313 4.88 -4.08 -17.69
C ASP A 313 3.61 -3.46 -17.08
N SER A 314 3.70 -2.81 -15.92
CA SER A 314 2.57 -2.09 -15.32
C SER A 314 2.10 -0.95 -16.22
N ARG A 315 3.03 -0.27 -16.89
CA ARG A 315 2.73 0.83 -17.80
C ARG A 315 2.17 0.37 -19.15
N THR A 316 2.75 -0.66 -19.74
CA THR A 316 2.48 -1.02 -21.14
C THR A 316 1.49 -2.17 -21.31
N ILE A 317 1.45 -3.09 -20.34
CA ILE A 317 0.63 -4.30 -20.38
C ILE A 317 -0.56 -4.16 -19.45
N LEU A 318 -0.31 -3.96 -18.15
CA LEU A 318 -1.37 -3.90 -17.15
C LEU A 318 -2.20 -2.62 -17.26
N LYS A 319 -1.53 -1.49 -17.55
CA LYS A 319 -2.10 -0.14 -17.52
C LYS A 319 -2.75 0.18 -16.17
N LYS A 320 -2.11 -0.29 -15.10
CA LYS A 320 -2.51 -0.12 -13.71
C LYS A 320 -1.36 0.48 -12.90
N PRO A 321 -1.65 1.16 -11.79
CA PRO A 321 -0.60 1.63 -10.91
C PRO A 321 0.25 0.47 -10.37
N LEU A 322 1.49 0.77 -10.02
CA LEU A 322 2.46 -0.10 -9.38
C LEU A 322 2.89 0.50 -8.04
N VAL A 323 2.94 -0.35 -7.02
CA VAL A 323 3.47 0.01 -5.70
C VAL A 323 4.60 -0.95 -5.33
N ILE A 324 5.71 -0.41 -4.85
CA ILE A 324 6.77 -1.22 -4.24
C ILE A 324 6.36 -1.42 -2.77
N ALA A 325 5.57 -2.45 -2.51
CA ALA A 325 4.86 -2.63 -1.25
C ALA A 325 5.74 -3.14 -0.10
N GLU A 326 6.91 -3.71 -0.41
CA GLU A 326 7.95 -3.99 0.57
C GLU A 326 9.35 -3.88 -0.02
N PHE A 327 10.25 -3.26 0.72
CA PHE A 327 11.69 -3.26 0.48
C PHE A 327 12.42 -2.82 1.76
N GLY A 328 13.65 -3.27 1.96
CA GLY A 328 14.42 -2.91 3.15
C GLY A 328 15.87 -3.39 3.09
N LYS A 329 16.66 -2.99 4.09
CA LYS A 329 18.05 -3.45 4.27
C LYS A 329 18.27 -3.94 5.70
N SER A 330 18.60 -5.23 5.83
CA SER A 330 18.70 -5.89 7.12
C SER A 330 19.96 -5.49 7.90
N SER A 331 19.79 -5.24 9.20
CA SER A 331 20.87 -5.10 10.18
C SER A 331 21.63 -6.40 10.43
N LYS A 332 21.04 -7.53 10.02
CA LYS A 332 21.63 -8.88 10.11
C LYS A 332 22.60 -9.18 8.95
N ASP A 333 22.67 -8.32 7.93
CA ASP A 333 23.57 -8.51 6.81
C ASP A 333 25.06 -8.42 7.24
N PRO A 334 25.95 -9.26 6.70
CA PRO A 334 27.37 -9.16 6.97
C PRO A 334 27.94 -7.77 6.66
N GLY A 335 28.59 -7.17 7.66
CA GLY A 335 29.18 -5.84 7.53
C GLY A 335 28.15 -4.72 7.41
N TYR A 336 26.94 -4.91 7.94
CA TYR A 336 25.93 -3.87 8.05
C TYR A 336 26.44 -2.63 8.79
N ASN A 337 25.97 -1.48 8.35
CA ASN A 337 25.94 -0.23 9.08
C ASN A 337 24.83 0.66 8.50
N VAL A 338 24.46 1.72 9.21
CA VAL A 338 23.37 2.62 8.78
C VAL A 338 23.62 3.25 7.41
N ASN A 339 24.88 3.55 7.04
CA ASN A 339 25.19 4.13 5.73
C ASN A 339 24.85 3.16 4.57
N LYS A 340 24.92 1.85 4.79
CA LYS A 340 24.49 0.85 3.80
C LYS A 340 22.98 0.85 3.61
N ARG A 341 22.21 0.93 4.71
CA ARG A 341 20.75 1.09 4.66
C ARG A 341 20.40 2.38 3.94
N ASP A 342 20.99 3.50 4.35
CA ASP A 342 20.76 4.83 3.78
C ASP A 342 21.08 4.90 2.28
N SER A 343 22.17 4.27 1.84
CA SER A 343 22.56 4.21 0.42
C SER A 343 21.58 3.36 -0.39
N TYR A 344 21.15 2.21 0.15
CA TYR A 344 20.15 1.35 -0.47
C TYR A 344 18.79 2.06 -0.59
N MET A 345 18.29 2.63 0.51
CA MET A 345 17.03 3.37 0.57
C MET A 345 17.01 4.54 -0.43
N ASN A 346 18.06 5.35 -0.45
CA ASN A 346 18.21 6.43 -1.43
C ASN A 346 18.17 5.95 -2.89
N ALA A 347 18.78 4.79 -3.18
CA ALA A 347 18.78 4.25 -4.54
C ALA A 347 17.37 3.79 -4.95
N VAL A 348 16.65 3.10 -4.07
CA VAL A 348 15.27 2.67 -4.32
C VAL A 348 14.34 3.86 -4.46
N TYR A 349 14.40 4.83 -3.54
CA TYR A 349 13.58 6.05 -3.61
C TYR A 349 13.83 6.90 -4.85
N ARG A 350 15.10 7.03 -5.28
CA ARG A 350 15.42 7.71 -6.54
C ARG A 350 14.80 7.04 -7.76
N ASN A 351 14.78 5.70 -7.78
CA ASN A 351 14.12 4.95 -8.86
C ASN A 351 12.61 5.17 -8.83
N ILE A 352 11.96 5.03 -7.67
CA ILE A 352 10.52 5.29 -7.47
C ILE A 352 10.16 6.68 -8.00
N TYR A 353 10.88 7.72 -7.56
CA TYR A 353 10.63 9.09 -8.00
C TYR A 353 10.80 9.26 -9.52
N THR A 354 11.85 8.64 -10.09
CA THR A 354 12.13 8.73 -11.53
C THR A 354 11.02 8.08 -12.35
N GLU A 355 10.59 6.87 -11.98
CA GLU A 355 9.54 6.13 -12.66
C GLU A 355 8.17 6.80 -12.52
N ALA A 356 7.85 7.31 -11.32
CA ALA A 356 6.66 8.13 -11.08
C ALA A 356 6.65 9.39 -11.98
N LYS A 357 7.79 10.07 -12.12
CA LYS A 357 7.91 11.28 -12.95
C LYS A 357 7.81 11.02 -14.44
N THR A 358 8.36 9.89 -14.94
CA THR A 358 8.49 9.62 -16.38
C THR A 358 7.26 8.97 -17.01
N GLY A 359 6.38 8.35 -16.22
CA GLY A 359 5.19 7.68 -16.76
C GLY A 359 4.00 7.58 -15.80
N GLY A 360 4.09 8.12 -14.58
CA GLY A 360 3.00 8.20 -13.61
C GLY A 360 2.56 6.88 -12.98
N THR A 361 3.00 5.74 -13.51
CA THR A 361 2.44 4.45 -13.10
C THR A 361 2.96 3.94 -11.76
N VAL A 362 4.12 4.41 -11.28
CA VAL A 362 4.57 4.11 -9.92
C VAL A 362 3.92 5.10 -8.96
N GLY A 363 3.02 4.60 -8.11
CA GLY A 363 2.26 5.41 -7.15
C GLY A 363 3.01 5.71 -5.85
N GLY A 364 3.92 4.82 -5.45
CA GLY A 364 4.68 4.96 -4.22
C GLY A 364 5.47 3.72 -3.84
N GLY A 365 6.14 3.79 -2.70
CA GLY A 365 6.81 2.66 -2.07
C GLY A 365 6.59 2.64 -0.57
N LEU A 366 6.62 1.43 0.00
CA LEU A 366 6.39 1.18 1.42
C LEU A 366 7.62 0.47 2.00
N VAL A 367 8.37 1.16 2.85
CA VAL A 367 9.56 0.56 3.49
C VAL A 367 9.14 -0.50 4.49
N TRP A 368 9.81 -1.65 4.46
CA TRP A 368 9.75 -2.65 5.53
C TRP A 368 10.94 -2.43 6.47
N GLN A 369 10.73 -2.06 7.74
CA GLN A 369 9.47 -1.73 8.41
C GLN A 369 9.68 -0.67 9.49
N LEU A 370 8.62 0.03 9.91
CA LEU A 370 8.70 0.91 11.08
C LEU A 370 8.31 0.18 12.36
N LEU A 371 9.06 0.44 13.42
CA LEU A 371 8.72 0.09 14.80
C LEU A 371 8.65 1.36 15.65
N ALA A 372 7.85 1.34 16.73
CA ALA A 372 7.90 2.37 17.76
C ALA A 372 9.07 2.12 18.74
N ASP A 373 9.38 3.10 19.58
CA ASP A 373 10.40 2.98 20.61
C ASP A 373 10.11 1.80 21.57
N GLY A 374 11.18 1.09 21.97
CA GLY A 374 11.08 -0.01 22.91
C GLY A 374 10.37 -1.26 22.36
N MET A 375 10.28 -1.40 21.04
CA MET A 375 9.71 -2.56 20.35
C MET A 375 10.74 -3.56 19.81
N GLY A 376 11.98 -3.57 20.33
CA GLY A 376 13.05 -4.42 19.80
C GLY A 376 12.73 -5.92 19.69
N SER A 377 11.76 -6.45 20.47
CA SER A 377 11.29 -7.83 20.37
C SER A 377 10.48 -8.14 19.10
N TYR A 378 9.98 -7.13 18.40
CA TYR A 378 9.29 -7.25 17.11
C TYR A 378 10.24 -7.08 15.91
N GLY A 379 11.50 -6.74 16.16
CA GLY A 379 12.51 -6.53 15.13
C GLY A 379 12.94 -7.83 14.44
N ASP A 380 12.97 -7.80 13.11
CA ASP A 380 13.41 -8.90 12.26
C ASP A 380 14.75 -8.61 11.56
N GLY A 381 15.38 -7.49 11.88
CA GLY A 381 16.59 -6.95 11.28
C GLY A 381 16.30 -5.78 10.32
N TYR A 382 15.07 -5.65 9.82
CA TYR A 382 14.70 -4.55 8.91
C TYR A 382 14.11 -3.35 9.64
N GLU A 383 13.91 -3.43 10.95
CA GLU A 383 13.29 -2.37 11.73
C GLU A 383 14.02 -1.03 11.60
N ILE A 384 13.21 0.01 11.42
CA ILE A 384 13.60 1.42 11.48
C ILE A 384 12.75 2.04 12.60
N ILE A 385 13.41 2.41 13.69
CA ILE A 385 12.82 3.26 14.73
C ILE A 385 13.28 4.68 14.37
N LEU A 386 12.37 5.54 13.89
CA LEU A 386 12.73 6.84 13.29
C LEU A 386 13.51 7.73 14.27
N SER A 387 13.11 7.75 15.53
CA SER A 387 13.77 8.50 16.62
C SER A 387 15.23 8.08 16.84
N GLU A 388 15.56 6.81 16.57
CA GLU A 388 16.90 6.22 16.76
C GLU A 388 17.73 6.24 15.45
N ASN A 389 17.12 6.54 14.31
CA ASN A 389 17.75 6.48 12.98
C ASN A 389 17.60 7.81 12.21
N PRO A 390 18.17 8.93 12.71
CA PRO A 390 17.93 10.27 12.17
C PRO A 390 18.40 10.45 10.72
N SER A 391 19.43 9.72 10.28
CA SER A 391 19.88 9.77 8.88
C SER A 391 18.89 9.09 7.93
N THR A 392 18.38 7.92 8.32
CA THR A 392 17.35 7.20 7.57
C THR A 392 16.02 7.98 7.58
N ASP A 393 15.63 8.56 8.72
CA ASP A 393 14.46 9.44 8.83
C ASP A 393 14.57 10.66 7.87
N GLY A 394 15.74 11.31 7.82
CA GLY A 394 16.00 12.40 6.88
C GLY A 394 15.86 12.01 5.40
N ILE A 395 16.23 10.77 5.04
CA ILE A 395 16.06 10.24 3.67
C ILE A 395 14.59 9.99 3.36
N ILE A 396 13.86 9.41 4.31
CA ILE A 396 12.41 9.18 4.19
C ILE A 396 11.68 10.51 4.02
N LEU A 397 11.97 11.51 4.86
CA LEU A 397 11.37 12.84 4.79
C LEU A 397 11.63 13.52 3.44
N GLN A 398 12.87 13.45 2.94
CA GLN A 398 13.23 14.01 1.62
C GLN A 398 12.44 13.34 0.49
N GLN A 399 12.30 12.01 0.52
CA GLN A 399 11.50 11.30 -0.46
C GLN A 399 10.01 11.68 -0.37
N SER A 400 9.44 11.73 0.84
CA SER A 400 8.05 12.11 1.06
C SER A 400 7.76 13.50 0.49
N HIS A 401 8.64 14.47 0.75
CA HIS A 401 8.54 15.81 0.17
C HIS A 401 8.65 15.80 -1.37
N ALA A 402 9.58 15.02 -1.93
CA ALA A 402 9.76 14.90 -3.38
C ALA A 402 8.52 14.33 -4.07
N MET A 403 7.93 13.26 -3.51
CA MET A 403 6.70 12.65 -4.03
C MET A 403 5.50 13.57 -3.90
N GLY A 404 5.33 14.25 -2.76
CA GLY A 404 4.26 15.23 -2.57
C GLY A 404 4.37 16.42 -3.55
N THR A 405 5.57 16.94 -3.76
CA THR A 405 5.83 18.00 -4.74
C THR A 405 5.53 17.54 -6.17
N LEU A 406 5.92 16.30 -6.52
CA LEU A 406 5.63 15.71 -7.82
C LEU A 406 4.11 15.56 -8.03
N SER A 407 3.39 15.05 -7.03
CA SER A 407 1.93 14.90 -7.06
C SER A 407 1.24 16.25 -7.33
N ALA A 408 1.65 17.31 -6.62
CA ALA A 408 1.12 18.66 -6.81
C ALA A 408 1.49 19.25 -8.19
N GLY A 409 2.67 18.93 -8.72
CA GLY A 409 3.10 19.36 -10.06
C GLY A 409 2.30 18.73 -11.20
N LEU A 410 1.87 17.48 -11.06
CA LEU A 410 1.09 16.76 -12.08
C LEU A 410 -0.32 17.36 -12.27
N LEU A 411 -0.89 17.99 -11.24
CA LEU A 411 -2.13 18.79 -11.35
C LEU A 411 -2.00 19.93 -12.37
N GLY A 412 -0.86 20.61 -12.37
CA GLY A 412 -0.61 21.78 -13.23
C GLY A 412 -0.50 21.44 -14.72
N THR A 413 -0.08 20.21 -15.05
CA THR A 413 0.09 19.78 -16.46
C THR A 413 -1.17 19.25 -17.13
N GLY A 414 -2.23 18.94 -16.37
CA GLY A 414 -3.48 18.38 -16.90
C GLY A 414 -4.44 19.38 -17.55
N SER A 415 -4.18 20.70 -17.46
CA SER A 415 -5.11 21.74 -17.93
C SER A 415 -4.79 22.36 -19.30
N THR A 416 -3.70 21.97 -19.97
CA THR A 416 -3.36 22.54 -21.29
C THR A 416 -2.70 21.53 -22.22
N GLN A 417 -3.51 20.79 -23.00
CA GLN A 417 -3.19 20.44 -24.38
C GLN A 417 -4.41 19.81 -25.09
N SER A 418 -5.48 20.60 -25.28
CA SER A 418 -6.39 20.37 -26.40
C SER A 418 -5.70 20.87 -27.67
N VAL A 419 -5.09 19.94 -28.42
CA VAL A 419 -4.59 20.24 -29.78
C VAL A 419 -5.80 20.62 -30.65
N PRO A 420 -5.82 21.79 -31.32
CA PRO A 420 -6.92 22.13 -32.19
C PRO A 420 -6.87 21.23 -33.43
N VAL A 421 -7.93 20.45 -33.65
CA VAL A 421 -8.16 19.76 -34.92
C VAL A 421 -8.48 20.82 -35.98
N ASN A 422 -7.48 21.18 -36.78
CA ASN A 422 -7.67 22.03 -37.95
C ASN A 422 -8.30 21.20 -39.08
N HIS A 423 -9.61 21.32 -39.27
CA HIS A 423 -10.27 20.84 -40.49
C HIS A 423 -10.05 21.85 -41.62
N SER A 424 -9.02 21.65 -42.44
CA SER A 424 -8.93 22.29 -43.75
C SER A 424 -9.61 21.40 -44.81
N HIS A 425 -10.77 21.85 -45.28
CA HIS A 425 -11.44 21.32 -46.45
C HIS A 425 -10.61 21.58 -47.73
N ASN A 426 -10.14 20.52 -48.38
CA ASN A 426 -9.62 20.60 -49.74
C ASN A 426 -10.65 20.03 -50.73
N ARG A 427 -11.36 20.93 -51.44
CA ARG A 427 -12.15 20.62 -52.64
C ARG A 427 -11.46 21.24 -53.85
N LYS A 428 -11.11 20.40 -54.83
CA LYS A 428 -10.91 20.60 -56.28
C LYS A 428 -9.93 19.50 -56.70
N GLY A 429 -10.18 18.60 -57.65
CA GLY A 429 -11.09 18.59 -58.79
C GLY A 429 -10.25 18.01 -59.94
N LEU A 430 -10.51 16.77 -60.36
CA LEU A 430 -9.82 16.14 -61.49
C LEU A 430 -10.84 15.49 -62.41
N ARG A 431 -10.94 16.07 -63.62
CA ARG A 431 -11.72 15.58 -64.75
C ARG A 431 -10.97 14.43 -65.42
N LYS A 432 -11.76 13.43 -65.85
CA LYS A 432 -11.41 12.29 -66.71
C LYS A 432 -10.80 12.72 -68.05
N ILE A 433 -9.87 11.93 -68.57
CA ILE A 433 -9.80 11.54 -69.99
C ILE A 433 -9.35 10.06 -70.07
N VAL A 434 -10.09 9.28 -70.86
CA VAL A 434 -9.89 7.87 -71.28
C VAL A 434 -9.64 7.94 -72.80
N PRO A 435 -8.85 7.05 -73.41
CA PRO A 435 -9.37 5.77 -73.92
C PRO A 435 -8.82 4.53 -73.21
#